data_AF-A0A505H0E1-F1
#
_entry.id   AF-A0A505H0E1-F1
#
_cell.length_a   1.000
_cell.length_b   1.000
_cell.length_c   1.000
_cell.angle_alpha   90.00
_cell.angle_beta   90.00
_cell.angle_gamma   90.00
#
_symmetry.space_group_name_H-M   'P 1'
#
loop_
_entity.id
_entity.type
_entity.pdbx_description
1 polymer ?
#
loop_
_entity_poly.entity_id
_entity_poly.type
_entity_poly.pdbx_seq_one_letter_code
_entity_poly.pdbx_strand_id
1 'polypeptide(L)'
;MKTSLLEPEDFTTSEGLRALLNRLHETGAEAWRSDPVAADLMEHAAAKYAPLARKHGLDPWEAASAAFDVMRTRSARTATDPWGVITHAVRITCIAEERAQGLLCSVHQARRPHVSAFHDPERISDRENPLTDYHEAFHVTDPDPTEDPVEHDENEDRREYDTYTTATSLIEDTVAFVTAMTWPPALARAAVEHVCQELGRAGSRRTAYESLRRDKHAQALLDIEAESWSVLLKAMLGHPHPAYASTNTGRGILLRLLIGETLPILMRDDDLVLTLSLAAPHRRGSH
;
A
#
# COMPACT_ATOMS: atom_id res chain seq x y z
N MET A 1 -35.48 47.66 39.19
CA MET A 1 -34.89 46.34 38.92
C MET A 1 -33.42 46.42 39.28
N LYS A 2 -32.96 45.63 40.27
CA LYS A 2 -31.59 45.67 40.78
C LYS A 2 -30.64 45.15 39.70
N THR A 3 -29.90 46.04 39.07
CA THR A 3 -28.67 45.70 38.35
C THR A 3 -27.63 45.40 39.43
N SER A 4 -27.51 44.14 39.85
CA SER A 4 -26.36 43.74 40.65
C SER A 4 -25.15 43.80 39.73
N LEU A 5 -24.27 44.76 40.00
CA LEU A 5 -22.87 44.69 39.61
C LEU A 5 -22.30 43.44 40.29
N LEU A 6 -22.41 42.29 39.62
CA LEU A 6 -21.75 41.06 40.03
C LEU A 6 -20.26 41.30 39.78
N GLU A 7 -19.45 41.01 40.80
CA GLU A 7 -18.00 40.90 40.66
C GLU A 7 -17.68 40.02 39.44
N PRO A 8 -16.58 40.29 38.71
CA PRO A 8 -16.20 39.47 37.57
C PRO A 8 -16.17 38.00 37.98
N GLU A 9 -16.92 37.17 37.26
CA GLU A 9 -17.06 35.75 37.55
C GLU A 9 -15.66 35.11 37.54
N ASP A 10 -15.18 34.67 38.71
CA ASP A 10 -13.87 34.04 38.80
C ASP A 10 -13.92 32.62 38.22
N PHE A 11 -13.72 32.53 36.92
CA PHE A 11 -13.72 31.29 36.15
C PHE A 11 -12.58 30.32 36.54
N THR A 12 -11.62 30.76 37.35
CA THR A 12 -10.59 29.84 37.87
C THR A 12 -11.18 28.89 38.92
N THR A 13 -12.28 29.29 39.55
CA THR A 13 -13.04 28.46 40.51
C THR A 13 -14.14 27.66 39.82
N SER A 14 -14.51 26.51 40.40
CA SER A 14 -15.59 25.66 39.89
C SER A 14 -16.96 26.34 39.95
N GLU A 15 -17.22 27.21 40.93
CA GLU A 15 -18.47 27.95 41.05
C GLU A 15 -18.54 29.11 40.04
N GLY A 16 -17.48 29.92 39.94
CA GLY A 16 -17.42 31.03 38.99
C GLY A 16 -17.45 30.56 37.54
N LEU A 17 -16.76 29.47 37.20
CA LEU A 17 -16.86 28.87 35.86
C LEU A 17 -18.30 28.43 35.56
N ARG A 18 -18.99 27.82 36.53
CA ARG A 18 -20.37 27.38 36.34
C ARG A 18 -21.32 28.56 36.10
N ALA A 19 -21.14 29.66 36.85
CA ALA A 19 -21.91 30.88 36.67
C ALA A 19 -21.69 31.45 35.26
N LEU A 20 -20.43 31.60 34.84
CA LEU A 20 -20.04 32.08 33.51
C LEU A 20 -20.65 31.21 32.39
N LEU A 21 -20.54 29.89 32.47
CA LEU A 21 -21.07 29.00 31.43
C LEU A 21 -22.60 29.05 31.33
N ASN A 22 -23.32 29.23 32.45
CA ASN A 22 -24.77 29.43 32.43
C ASN A 22 -25.15 30.78 31.81
N ARG A 23 -24.45 31.86 32.18
CA ARG A 23 -24.65 33.20 31.60
C ARG A 23 -24.42 33.22 30.09
N LEU A 24 -23.32 32.61 29.63
CA LEU A 24 -23.02 32.48 28.20
C LEU A 24 -24.08 31.64 27.47
N HIS A 25 -24.62 30.60 28.11
CA HIS A 25 -25.68 29.80 27.52
C HIS A 25 -27.00 30.56 27.39
N GLU A 26 -27.40 31.31 28.42
CA GLU A 26 -28.63 32.11 28.44
C GLU A 26 -28.57 33.27 27.44
N THR A 27 -27.39 33.89 27.29
CA THR A 27 -27.16 34.99 26.35
C THR A 27 -27.14 34.51 24.88
N GLY A 28 -26.83 33.24 24.65
CA GLY A 28 -26.85 32.60 23.33
C GLY A 28 -25.47 32.45 22.69
N ALA A 29 -25.42 31.83 21.50
CA ALA A 29 -24.16 31.40 20.88
C ALA A 29 -23.19 32.55 20.54
N GLU A 30 -23.71 33.73 20.22
CA GLU A 30 -22.89 34.92 19.91
C GLU A 30 -22.15 35.46 21.14
N ALA A 31 -22.59 35.13 22.36
CA ALA A 31 -21.96 35.57 23.59
C ALA A 31 -20.48 35.15 23.67
N TRP A 32 -20.15 33.94 23.20
CA TRP A 32 -18.76 33.46 23.17
C TRP A 32 -17.84 34.29 22.28
N ARG A 33 -18.38 35.01 21.28
CA ARG A 33 -17.61 35.85 20.35
C ARG A 33 -17.40 37.27 20.89
N SER A 34 -18.38 37.81 21.61
CA SER A 34 -18.39 39.20 22.04
C SER A 34 -17.99 39.40 23.50
N ASP A 35 -18.04 38.35 24.32
CA ASP A 35 -17.77 38.45 25.76
C ASP A 35 -16.27 38.44 26.06
N PRO A 36 -15.70 39.50 26.69
CA PRO A 36 -14.28 39.54 27.01
C PRO A 36 -13.88 38.47 28.03
N VAL A 37 -14.76 38.09 28.97
CA VAL A 37 -14.48 37.05 29.96
C VAL A 37 -14.41 35.67 29.29
N ALA A 38 -15.19 35.46 28.22
CA ALA A 38 -15.08 34.24 27.43
C ALA A 38 -13.73 34.16 26.69
N ALA A 39 -13.21 35.29 26.19
CA ALA A 39 -11.87 35.34 25.60
C ALA A 39 -10.78 35.02 26.64
N ASP A 40 -10.84 35.65 27.82
CA ASP A 40 -9.91 35.39 28.92
C ASP A 40 -9.95 33.92 29.39
N LEU A 41 -11.15 33.33 29.43
CA LEU A 41 -11.34 31.91 29.73
C LEU A 41 -10.64 31.02 28.71
N MET A 42 -10.71 31.35 27.42
CA MET A 42 -10.08 30.57 26.36
C MET A 42 -8.56 30.67 26.41
N GLU A 43 -8.01 31.85 26.68
CA GLU A 43 -6.57 32.02 26.94
C GLU A 43 -6.10 31.23 28.16
N HIS A 44 -6.88 31.27 29.25
CA HIS A 44 -6.61 30.48 30.43
C HIS A 44 -6.66 28.97 30.14
N ALA A 45 -7.63 28.49 29.36
CA ALA A 45 -7.74 27.09 28.97
C ALA A 45 -6.53 26.63 28.14
N ALA A 46 -6.09 27.44 27.17
CA ALA A 46 -4.88 27.16 26.38
C ALA A 46 -3.65 27.06 27.28
N ALA A 47 -3.44 28.01 28.20
CA ALA A 47 -2.32 27.98 29.14
C ALA A 47 -2.40 26.77 30.10
N LYS A 48 -3.58 26.48 30.64
CA LYS A 48 -3.83 25.39 31.59
C LYS A 48 -3.57 24.01 30.99
N TYR A 49 -3.97 23.80 29.73
CA TYR A 49 -3.82 22.51 29.05
C TYR A 49 -2.55 22.41 28.19
N ALA A 50 -1.75 23.46 28.06
CA ALA A 50 -0.49 23.43 27.32
C ALA A 50 0.47 22.28 27.70
N PRO A 51 0.66 21.89 28.98
CA PRO A 51 1.49 20.73 29.32
C PRO A 51 0.90 19.40 28.80
N LEU A 52 -0.43 19.27 28.84
CA LEU A 52 -1.14 18.08 28.36
C LEU A 52 -1.10 17.99 26.83
N ALA A 53 -1.32 19.11 26.13
CA ALA A 53 -1.20 19.19 24.68
C ALA A 53 0.19 18.75 24.21
N ARG A 54 1.24 19.31 24.82
CA ARG A 54 2.64 18.95 24.52
C ARG A 54 2.96 17.48 24.77
N LYS A 55 2.38 16.87 25.80
CA LYS A 55 2.54 15.43 26.06
C LYS A 55 2.05 14.57 24.89
N HIS A 56 1.04 15.02 24.18
CA HIS A 56 0.40 14.33 23.06
C HIS A 56 0.82 14.90 21.68
N GLY A 57 1.84 15.76 21.62
CA GLY A 57 2.30 16.36 20.36
C GLY A 57 1.39 17.41 19.73
N LEU A 58 0.45 17.98 20.51
CA LEU A 58 -0.59 18.91 20.04
C LEU A 58 -0.27 20.37 20.37
N ASP A 59 -0.88 21.28 19.62
CA ASP A 59 -0.85 22.71 19.94
C ASP A 59 -1.76 23.01 21.16
N PRO A 60 -1.38 23.93 22.07
CA PRO A 60 -2.23 24.31 23.20
C PRO A 60 -3.65 24.76 22.83
N TRP A 61 -3.84 25.38 21.67
CA TRP A 61 -5.15 25.82 21.17
C TRP A 61 -6.01 24.67 20.64
N GLU A 62 -5.42 23.55 20.23
CA GLU A 62 -6.18 22.33 19.92
C GLU A 62 -6.83 21.77 21.20
N ALA A 63 -6.06 21.71 22.30
CA ALA A 63 -6.60 21.30 23.60
C ALA A 63 -7.63 22.31 24.15
N ALA A 64 -7.42 23.61 23.94
CA ALA A 64 -8.39 24.64 24.30
C ALA A 64 -9.70 24.50 23.50
N SER A 65 -9.62 24.19 22.21
CA SER A 65 -10.80 23.95 21.36
C SER A 65 -11.61 22.74 21.85
N ALA A 66 -10.94 21.66 22.25
CA ALA A 66 -11.60 20.52 22.89
C ALA A 66 -12.27 20.90 24.22
N ALA A 67 -11.64 21.78 25.01
CA ALA A 67 -12.23 22.29 26.25
C ALA A 67 -13.50 23.11 25.98
N PHE A 68 -13.46 23.98 24.96
CA PHE A 68 -14.58 24.80 24.52
C PHE A 68 -15.80 23.97 24.12
N ASP A 69 -15.59 22.90 23.33
CA ASP A 69 -16.68 22.01 22.93
C ASP A 69 -17.37 21.38 24.14
N VAL A 70 -16.61 21.02 25.17
CA VAL A 70 -17.14 20.46 26.42
C VAL A 70 -17.85 21.53 27.25
N MET A 71 -17.29 22.73 27.36
CA MET A 71 -17.87 23.87 28.08
C MET A 71 -19.27 24.24 27.57
N ARG A 72 -19.55 24.03 26.27
CA ARG A 72 -20.87 24.27 25.67
C ARG A 72 -21.92 23.22 26.03
N THR A 73 -21.51 22.06 26.52
CA THR A 73 -22.44 20.98 26.88
C THR A 73 -23.17 21.25 28.18
N ARG A 74 -24.40 20.73 28.31
CA ARG A 74 -25.14 20.78 29.57
C ARG A 74 -24.36 20.16 30.74
N SER A 75 -23.62 19.09 30.48
CA SER A 75 -22.86 18.35 31.48
C SER A 75 -21.81 19.22 32.18
N ALA A 76 -21.07 20.04 31.43
CA ALA A 76 -20.12 20.98 32.03
C ALA A 76 -20.84 22.06 32.85
N ARG A 77 -21.97 22.60 32.36
CA ARG A 77 -22.72 23.66 33.04
C ARG A 77 -23.39 23.23 34.35
N THR A 78 -23.79 21.97 34.47
CA THR A 78 -24.49 21.47 35.67
C THR A 78 -23.58 20.69 36.62
N ALA A 79 -22.31 20.50 36.26
CA ALA A 79 -21.37 19.74 37.08
C ALA A 79 -21.05 20.47 38.39
N THR A 80 -20.96 19.72 39.50
CA THR A 80 -20.41 20.23 40.76
C THR A 80 -18.96 20.68 40.58
N ASP A 81 -18.19 20.00 39.73
CA ASP A 81 -16.86 20.42 39.32
C ASP A 81 -16.74 20.48 37.79
N PRO A 82 -17.04 21.64 37.15
CA PRO A 82 -16.93 21.80 35.71
C PRO A 82 -15.48 21.60 35.22
N TRP A 83 -14.48 22.06 35.97
CA TRP A 83 -13.08 21.90 35.59
C TRP A 83 -12.64 20.44 35.56
N GLY A 84 -13.11 19.61 36.49
CA GLY A 84 -12.89 18.17 36.48
C GLY A 84 -13.47 17.50 35.23
N VAL A 85 -14.71 17.82 34.88
CA VAL A 85 -15.38 17.29 33.67
C VAL A 85 -14.64 17.70 32.40
N ILE A 86 -14.29 18.98 32.27
CA ILE A 86 -13.57 19.52 31.11
C ILE A 86 -12.20 18.86 31.00
N THR A 87 -11.44 18.79 32.09
CA THR A 87 -10.09 18.21 32.09
C THR A 87 -10.11 16.74 31.68
N HIS A 88 -11.10 15.98 32.15
CA HIS A 88 -11.24 14.58 31.77
C HIS A 88 -11.54 14.42 30.28
N ALA A 89 -12.46 15.21 29.74
CA ALA A 89 -12.82 15.18 28.33
C ALA A 89 -11.70 15.67 27.40
N VAL A 90 -10.96 16.72 27.81
CA VAL A 90 -9.76 17.20 27.10
C VAL A 90 -8.71 16.10 27.05
N ARG A 91 -8.43 15.41 28.17
CA ARG A 91 -7.49 14.27 28.18
C ARG A 91 -7.90 13.19 27.18
N ILE A 92 -9.16 12.77 27.17
CA ILE A 92 -9.65 11.76 26.23
C ILE A 92 -9.47 12.25 24.78
N THR A 93 -9.70 13.54 24.53
CA THR A 93 -9.56 14.12 23.20
C THR A 93 -8.10 14.17 22.76
N CYS A 94 -7.17 14.63 23.61
CA CYS A 94 -5.74 14.61 23.28
C CYS A 94 -5.24 13.19 22.92
N ILE A 95 -5.69 12.16 23.66
CA ILE A 95 -5.37 10.76 23.34
C ILE A 95 -5.93 10.36 21.97
N ALA A 96 -7.17 10.76 21.68
CA ALA A 96 -7.80 10.44 20.40
C ALA A 96 -7.14 11.16 19.22
N GLU A 97 -6.70 12.41 19.41
CA GLU A 97 -5.94 13.19 18.42
C GLU A 97 -4.59 12.54 18.12
N GLU A 98 -3.81 12.19 19.15
CA GLU A 98 -2.55 11.47 18.99
C GLU A 98 -2.76 10.15 18.22
N ARG A 99 -3.78 9.36 18.59
CA ARG A 99 -4.11 8.12 17.87
C ARG A 99 -4.61 8.39 16.46
N ALA A 100 -5.28 9.49 16.19
CA ALA A 100 -5.74 9.85 14.85
C ALA A 100 -4.57 10.21 13.94
N GLN A 101 -3.61 10.99 14.45
CA GLN A 101 -2.36 11.33 13.77
C GLN A 101 -1.53 10.08 13.50
N GLY A 102 -1.37 9.22 14.52
CA GLY A 102 -0.75 7.91 14.39
C GLY A 102 -1.42 7.12 13.27
N LEU A 103 -2.72 6.87 13.34
CA LEU A 103 -3.46 6.03 12.39
C LEU A 103 -3.77 6.69 11.03
N LEU A 104 -3.32 7.93 10.79
CA LEU A 104 -3.64 8.71 9.59
C LEU A 104 -5.14 8.76 9.26
N CYS A 105 -5.97 8.95 10.29
CA CYS A 105 -7.42 8.96 10.16
C CYS A 105 -8.06 10.13 10.91
N SER A 106 -9.39 10.26 10.81
CA SER A 106 -10.11 11.29 11.58
C SER A 106 -10.19 10.94 13.07
N VAL A 107 -10.24 11.96 13.92
CA VAL A 107 -10.38 11.83 15.39
C VAL A 107 -11.62 11.04 15.79
N HIS A 108 -12.73 11.25 15.09
CA HIS A 108 -13.96 10.50 15.32
C HIS A 108 -13.78 9.00 15.02
N GLN A 109 -13.01 8.67 13.99
CA GLN A 109 -12.71 7.28 13.64
C GLN A 109 -11.73 6.66 14.65
N ALA A 110 -10.70 7.40 15.08
CA ALA A 110 -9.71 6.97 16.07
C ALA A 110 -10.31 6.64 17.45
N ARG A 111 -11.48 7.19 17.78
CA ARG A 111 -12.21 6.87 19.03
C ARG A 111 -12.87 5.50 19.03
N ARG A 112 -12.96 4.82 17.89
CA ARG A 112 -13.64 3.53 17.78
C ARG A 112 -12.70 2.39 18.23
N PRO A 113 -13.12 1.51 19.16
CA PRO A 113 -12.24 0.46 19.70
C PRO A 113 -11.62 -0.46 18.64
N HIS A 114 -12.37 -0.77 17.57
CA HIS A 114 -11.87 -1.61 16.47
C HIS A 114 -10.88 -0.89 15.55
N VAL A 115 -10.80 0.45 15.60
CA VAL A 115 -9.82 1.24 14.83
C VAL A 115 -8.61 1.53 15.71
N SER A 116 -8.83 1.95 16.95
CA SER A 116 -7.75 2.28 17.89
C SER A 116 -6.88 1.09 18.28
N ALA A 117 -7.26 -0.13 17.93
CA ALA A 117 -6.49 -1.34 18.19
C ALA A 117 -5.33 -1.56 17.19
N PHE A 118 -5.36 -0.89 16.04
CA PHE A 118 -4.30 -1.02 15.04
C PHE A 118 -3.01 -0.29 15.47
N HIS A 119 -1.89 -0.75 14.91
CA HIS A 119 -0.61 -0.06 15.03
C HIS A 119 -0.56 1.12 14.07
N ASP A 120 0.34 2.05 14.36
CA ASP A 120 0.57 3.21 13.52
C ASP A 120 1.17 2.74 12.17
N PRO A 121 0.82 3.38 11.05
CA PRO A 121 1.27 3.00 9.72
C PRO A 121 2.77 3.28 9.59
N GLU A 122 3.51 2.21 9.43
CA GLU A 122 4.95 2.23 9.12
C GLU A 122 5.16 2.03 7.62
N ARG A 123 6.24 2.62 7.10
CA ARG A 123 6.69 2.31 5.73
C ARG A 123 7.20 0.87 5.67
N ILE A 124 6.93 0.23 4.54
CA ILE A 124 7.40 -1.13 4.27
C ILE A 124 8.94 -1.23 4.34
N SER A 125 9.64 -0.18 3.93
CA SER A 125 11.11 -0.11 3.96
C SER A 125 11.72 0.01 5.35
N ASP A 126 10.96 0.52 6.32
CA ASP A 126 11.48 0.90 7.63
C ASP A 126 11.33 -0.25 8.64
N ARG A 127 10.82 -1.41 8.19
CA ARG A 127 10.60 -2.59 9.03
C ARG A 127 11.82 -3.50 9.07
N GLU A 128 12.14 -3.98 10.27
CA GLU A 128 13.18 -5.00 10.48
C GLU A 128 12.70 -6.40 10.06
N ASN A 129 11.40 -6.69 10.16
CA ASN A 129 10.85 -8.02 9.87
C ASN A 129 10.34 -8.14 8.41
N PRO A 130 10.59 -9.28 7.73
CA PRO A 130 10.06 -9.59 6.42
C PRO A 130 8.51 -9.49 6.35
N LEU A 131 7.99 -9.08 5.20
CA LEU A 131 6.54 -9.00 4.94
C LEU A 131 5.81 -10.34 5.12
N THR A 132 6.52 -11.44 4.88
CA THR A 132 6.01 -12.80 5.05
C THR A 132 5.55 -13.07 6.47
N ASP A 133 6.10 -12.41 7.48
CA ASP A 133 5.86 -12.80 8.88
C ASP A 133 4.56 -12.22 9.46
N TYR A 134 3.87 -11.33 8.73
CA TYR A 134 2.71 -10.58 9.23
C TYR A 134 1.36 -11.18 8.86
N HIS A 135 1.24 -11.78 7.68
CA HIS A 135 -0.04 -12.26 7.18
C HIS A 135 0.15 -13.40 6.19
N GLU A 136 -0.66 -14.45 6.31
CA GLU A 136 -0.63 -15.64 5.45
C GLU A 136 -0.71 -15.31 3.95
N ALA A 137 -1.45 -14.27 3.59
CA ALA A 137 -1.55 -13.80 2.19
C ALA A 137 -0.23 -13.29 1.58
N PHE A 138 0.76 -12.97 2.41
CA PHE A 138 2.12 -12.63 1.98
C PHE A 138 3.07 -13.83 2.03
N HIS A 139 2.63 -14.99 2.54
CA HIS A 139 3.43 -16.20 2.50
C HIS A 139 3.53 -16.69 1.06
N VAL A 140 4.75 -16.88 0.58
CA VAL A 140 4.98 -17.66 -0.63
C VAL A 140 4.73 -19.12 -0.25
N THR A 141 3.57 -19.64 -0.67
CA THR A 141 3.13 -21.02 -0.41
C THR A 141 3.40 -21.94 -1.59
N ASP A 142 4.05 -21.43 -2.65
CA ASP A 142 4.60 -22.31 -3.66
C ASP A 142 5.67 -23.16 -2.97
N PRO A 143 5.57 -24.51 -3.02
CA PRO A 143 6.63 -25.35 -2.50
C PRO A 143 7.88 -25.00 -3.30
N ASP A 144 8.87 -24.42 -2.62
CA ASP A 144 10.18 -24.26 -3.21
C ASP A 144 10.67 -25.68 -3.55
N PRO A 145 10.94 -26.02 -4.82
CA PRO A 145 11.39 -27.37 -5.17
C PRO A 145 12.78 -27.69 -4.60
N THR A 146 13.40 -26.75 -3.88
CA THR A 146 14.74 -26.82 -3.30
C THR A 146 14.79 -27.06 -1.79
N GLU A 147 13.67 -27.11 -1.07
CA GLU A 147 13.70 -27.55 0.34
C GLU A 147 13.74 -29.08 0.46
N ASP A 148 14.81 -29.68 -0.05
CA ASP A 148 15.32 -30.93 0.52
C ASP A 148 15.97 -30.59 1.87
N PRO A 149 15.79 -31.42 2.92
CA PRO A 149 16.37 -31.15 4.22
C PRO A 149 17.89 -31.09 4.12
N VAL A 150 18.44 -29.95 4.54
CA VAL A 150 19.87 -29.60 4.67
C VAL A 150 20.79 -30.81 4.95
N GLU A 151 21.26 -31.42 3.87
CA GLU A 151 22.56 -32.07 3.81
C GLU A 151 23.44 -31.16 2.96
N HIS A 152 24.48 -30.61 3.57
CA HIS A 152 25.48 -29.78 2.92
C HIS A 152 26.23 -30.67 1.91
N ASP A 153 25.68 -30.78 0.70
CA ASP A 153 26.15 -31.67 -0.36
C ASP A 153 27.07 -30.88 -1.30
N GLU A 154 28.27 -31.41 -1.51
CA GLU A 154 29.34 -30.90 -2.39
C GLU A 154 28.92 -30.83 -3.89
N ASN A 155 27.63 -31.05 -4.17
CA ASN A 155 26.99 -31.02 -5.48
C ASN A 155 26.21 -29.72 -5.74
N GLU A 156 26.18 -28.75 -4.84
CA GLU A 156 25.49 -27.45 -5.07
C GLU A 156 26.05 -26.72 -6.29
N ASP A 157 27.39 -26.61 -6.40
CA ASP A 157 28.08 -26.03 -7.57
C ASP A 157 27.77 -26.79 -8.87
N ARG A 158 27.58 -28.10 -8.79
CA ARG A 158 27.30 -28.96 -9.96
C ARG A 158 25.84 -28.86 -10.39
N ARG A 159 24.90 -28.77 -9.43
CA ARG A 159 23.47 -28.53 -9.67
C ARG A 159 23.23 -27.11 -10.20
N GLU A 160 23.94 -26.11 -9.68
CA GLU A 160 23.89 -24.73 -10.18
C GLU A 160 24.42 -24.65 -11.61
N TYR A 161 25.55 -25.31 -11.90
CA TYR A 161 26.12 -25.40 -13.26
C TYR A 161 25.19 -26.12 -14.25
N ASP A 162 24.59 -27.24 -13.85
CA ASP A 162 23.63 -28.00 -14.68
C ASP A 162 22.34 -27.19 -14.91
N THR A 163 21.88 -26.43 -13.91
CA THR A 163 20.71 -25.54 -14.02
C THR A 163 20.99 -24.36 -14.94
N TYR A 164 22.16 -23.74 -14.81
CA TYR A 164 22.60 -22.64 -15.68
C TYR A 164 22.75 -23.09 -17.15
N THR A 165 23.33 -24.29 -17.36
CA THR A 165 23.46 -24.90 -18.69
C THR A 165 22.09 -25.22 -19.29
N THR A 166 21.15 -25.69 -18.47
CA THR A 166 19.77 -25.95 -18.89
C THR A 166 19.05 -24.66 -19.26
N ALA A 167 19.11 -23.62 -18.43
CA ALA A 167 18.47 -22.33 -18.68
C ALA A 167 18.99 -21.65 -19.96
N THR A 168 20.30 -21.67 -20.18
CA THR A 168 20.92 -21.13 -21.40
C THR A 168 20.49 -21.91 -22.66
N SER A 169 20.43 -23.25 -22.59
CA SER A 169 19.90 -24.07 -23.69
C SER A 169 18.44 -23.76 -24.00
N LEU A 170 17.59 -23.61 -22.97
CA LEU A 170 16.17 -23.27 -23.12
C LEU A 170 15.97 -21.89 -23.78
N ILE A 171 16.81 -20.92 -23.42
CA ILE A 171 16.80 -19.58 -24.02
C ILE A 171 17.17 -19.69 -25.50
N GLU A 172 18.26 -20.38 -25.84
CA GLU A 172 18.69 -20.54 -27.24
C GLU A 172 17.65 -21.29 -28.09
N ASP A 173 17.03 -22.35 -27.55
CA ASP A 173 15.93 -23.05 -28.22
C ASP A 173 14.71 -22.14 -28.45
N THR A 174 14.38 -21.29 -27.48
CA THR A 174 13.28 -20.33 -27.61
C THR A 174 13.61 -19.25 -28.65
N VAL A 175 14.85 -18.75 -28.68
CA VAL A 175 15.31 -17.80 -29.71
C VAL A 175 15.27 -18.43 -31.09
N ALA A 176 15.71 -19.68 -31.22
CA ALA A 176 15.65 -20.44 -32.46
C ALA A 176 14.20 -20.63 -32.93
N PHE A 177 13.28 -20.95 -32.00
CA PHE A 177 11.85 -21.07 -32.27
C PHE A 177 11.27 -19.77 -32.85
N VAL A 178 11.46 -18.65 -32.15
CA VAL A 178 10.91 -17.34 -32.54
C VAL A 178 11.52 -16.87 -33.87
N THR A 179 12.82 -17.09 -34.06
CA THR A 179 13.50 -16.76 -35.33
C THR A 179 12.94 -17.57 -36.51
N ALA A 180 12.58 -18.84 -36.29
CA ALA A 180 11.93 -19.66 -37.32
C ALA A 180 10.56 -19.13 -37.74
N MET A 181 9.88 -18.34 -36.88
CA MET A 181 8.61 -17.67 -37.17
C MET A 181 8.78 -16.35 -37.94
N THR A 182 9.91 -16.15 -38.62
CA THR A 182 10.27 -14.96 -39.42
C THR A 182 10.55 -13.68 -38.63
N TRP A 183 10.70 -13.78 -37.30
CA TRP A 183 11.12 -12.65 -36.48
C TRP A 183 12.59 -12.28 -36.76
N PRO A 184 12.96 -10.98 -36.81
CA PRO A 184 14.36 -10.58 -36.96
C PRO A 184 15.23 -11.19 -35.86
N PRO A 185 16.36 -11.88 -36.16
CA PRO A 185 17.12 -12.64 -35.16
C PRO A 185 17.60 -11.82 -33.96
N ALA A 186 18.02 -10.57 -34.20
CA ALA A 186 18.46 -9.66 -33.13
C ALA A 186 17.30 -9.26 -32.20
N LEU A 187 16.11 -9.03 -32.78
CA LEU A 187 14.90 -8.70 -32.04
C LEU A 187 14.37 -9.90 -31.25
N ALA A 188 14.33 -11.07 -31.88
CA ALA A 188 13.93 -12.32 -31.24
C ALA A 188 14.79 -12.59 -30.00
N ARG A 189 16.12 -12.47 -30.12
CA ARG A 189 17.04 -12.64 -29.00
C ARG A 189 16.79 -11.61 -27.90
N ALA A 190 16.81 -10.32 -28.21
CA ALA A 190 16.63 -9.26 -27.23
C ALA A 190 15.28 -9.35 -26.50
N ALA A 191 14.21 -9.69 -27.22
CA ALA A 191 12.88 -9.87 -26.65
C ALA A 191 12.82 -11.10 -25.72
N VAL A 192 13.37 -12.23 -26.15
CA VAL A 192 13.39 -13.47 -25.33
C VAL A 192 14.22 -13.27 -24.06
N GLU A 193 15.41 -12.67 -24.18
CA GLU A 193 16.29 -12.37 -23.04
C GLU A 193 15.59 -11.44 -22.03
N HIS A 194 14.92 -10.39 -22.51
CA HIS A 194 14.16 -9.48 -21.64
C HIS A 194 13.05 -10.21 -20.89
N VAL A 195 12.28 -11.06 -21.58
CA VAL A 195 11.21 -11.86 -20.95
C VAL A 195 11.79 -12.80 -19.89
N CYS A 196 12.90 -13.49 -20.17
CA CYS A 196 13.55 -14.38 -19.21
C CYS A 196 14.15 -13.62 -18.02
N GLN A 197 14.73 -12.45 -18.24
CA GLN A 197 15.25 -11.59 -17.17
C GLN A 197 14.14 -11.11 -16.24
N GLU A 198 13.01 -10.64 -16.80
CA GLU A 198 11.86 -10.24 -16.00
C GLU A 198 11.17 -11.43 -15.33
N LEU A 199 11.16 -12.61 -15.94
CA LEU A 199 10.69 -13.84 -15.30
C LEU A 199 11.53 -14.20 -14.08
N GLY A 200 12.87 -14.15 -14.20
CA GLY A 200 13.79 -14.39 -13.09
C GLY A 200 13.62 -13.38 -11.96
N ARG A 201 13.39 -12.10 -12.28
CA ARG A 201 13.12 -11.04 -11.28
C ARG A 201 11.78 -11.21 -10.58
N ALA A 202 10.73 -11.58 -11.31
CA ALA A 202 9.36 -11.64 -10.80
C ALA A 202 9.06 -12.89 -9.97
N GLY A 203 9.90 -13.94 -10.07
CA GLY A 203 9.75 -15.22 -9.36
C GLY A 203 8.50 -16.02 -9.73
N SER A 204 7.59 -15.47 -10.54
CA SER A 204 6.39 -16.14 -11.00
C SER A 204 5.95 -15.65 -12.38
N ARG A 205 5.47 -16.59 -13.19
CA ARG A 205 5.00 -16.37 -14.56
C ARG A 205 3.86 -15.35 -14.67
N ARG A 206 2.92 -15.38 -13.72
CA ARG A 206 1.78 -14.45 -13.66
C ARG A 206 2.25 -13.02 -13.44
N THR A 207 3.13 -12.81 -12.47
CA THR A 207 3.69 -11.49 -12.16
C THR A 207 4.57 -10.97 -13.30
N ALA A 208 5.39 -11.84 -13.90
CA ALA A 208 6.19 -11.50 -15.08
C ALA A 208 5.32 -11.03 -16.25
N TYR A 209 4.27 -11.78 -16.60
CA TYR A 209 3.34 -11.40 -17.67
C TYR A 209 2.67 -10.04 -17.40
N GLU A 210 2.23 -9.81 -16.16
CA GLU A 210 1.59 -8.56 -15.74
C GLU A 210 2.56 -7.36 -15.75
N SER A 211 3.85 -7.57 -15.47
CA SER A 211 4.90 -6.55 -15.59
C SER A 211 5.17 -6.23 -17.07
N LEU A 212 5.50 -7.26 -17.86
CA LEU A 212 5.89 -7.15 -19.27
C LEU A 212 4.78 -6.55 -20.14
N ARG A 213 3.50 -6.88 -19.88
CA ARG A 213 2.39 -6.29 -20.65
C ARG A 213 2.23 -4.78 -20.42
N ARG A 214 2.69 -4.26 -19.28
CA ARG A 214 2.63 -2.83 -18.90
C ARG A 214 3.91 -2.08 -19.28
N ASP A 215 4.97 -2.80 -19.62
CA ASP A 215 6.26 -2.24 -19.96
C ASP A 215 6.24 -1.61 -21.36
N LYS A 216 5.90 -0.32 -21.39
CA LYS A 216 5.96 0.50 -22.61
C LYS A 216 7.39 0.85 -23.00
N HIS A 217 8.33 0.81 -22.05
CA HIS A 217 9.71 1.17 -22.31
C HIS A 217 10.42 0.08 -23.12
N ALA A 218 10.24 -1.19 -22.73
CA ALA A 218 10.76 -2.32 -23.51
C ALA A 218 10.18 -2.36 -24.92
N GLN A 219 8.88 -2.09 -25.09
CA GLN A 219 8.26 -2.01 -26.42
C GLN A 219 8.91 -0.93 -27.30
N ALA A 220 9.19 0.25 -26.74
CA ALA A 220 9.85 1.33 -27.46
C ALA A 220 11.32 1.03 -27.77
N LEU A 221 12.06 0.40 -26.84
CA LEU A 221 13.47 0.04 -27.02
C LEU A 221 13.65 -1.04 -28.09
N LEU A 222 12.74 -2.02 -28.14
CA LEU A 222 12.75 -3.11 -29.09
C LEU A 222 12.08 -2.76 -30.43
N ASP A 223 11.50 -1.57 -30.55
CA ASP A 223 10.71 -1.10 -31.71
C ASP A 223 9.66 -2.14 -32.16
N ILE A 224 8.93 -2.70 -31.20
CA ILE A 224 7.93 -3.74 -31.42
C ILE A 224 6.51 -3.21 -31.21
N GLU A 225 5.58 -3.60 -32.08
CA GLU A 225 4.18 -3.24 -31.95
C GLU A 225 3.51 -3.98 -30.77
N ALA A 226 2.56 -3.33 -30.11
CA ALA A 226 1.93 -3.85 -28.89
C ALA A 226 1.22 -5.21 -29.10
N GLU A 227 0.69 -5.45 -30.28
CA GLU A 227 0.06 -6.71 -30.65
C GLU A 227 1.09 -7.84 -30.76
N SER A 228 2.16 -7.62 -31.51
CA SER A 228 3.30 -8.54 -31.62
C SER A 228 3.91 -8.87 -30.25
N TRP A 229 4.07 -7.86 -29.40
CA TRP A 229 4.53 -8.03 -28.03
C TRP A 229 3.59 -8.90 -27.19
N SER A 230 2.27 -8.63 -27.24
CA SER A 230 1.30 -9.43 -26.49
C SER A 230 1.26 -10.90 -26.95
N VAL A 231 1.39 -11.14 -28.26
CA VAL A 231 1.45 -12.50 -28.82
C VAL A 231 2.70 -13.22 -28.34
N LEU A 232 3.87 -12.57 -28.40
CA LEU A 232 5.13 -13.16 -27.92
C LEU A 232 5.03 -13.53 -26.44
N LEU A 233 4.52 -12.63 -25.59
CA LEU A 233 4.35 -12.90 -24.17
C LEU A 233 3.45 -14.11 -23.89
N LYS A 234 2.32 -14.22 -24.60
CA LYS A 234 1.41 -15.37 -24.47
C LYS A 234 2.03 -16.66 -25.00
N ALA A 235 2.82 -16.59 -26.07
CA ALA A 235 3.52 -17.75 -26.61
C ALA A 235 4.60 -18.26 -25.65
N MET A 236 5.42 -17.36 -25.09
CA MET A 236 6.52 -17.73 -24.19
C MET A 236 6.02 -18.17 -22.80
N LEU A 237 5.14 -17.38 -22.19
CA LEU A 237 4.67 -17.57 -20.81
C LEU A 237 3.35 -18.37 -20.73
N GLY A 238 2.67 -18.59 -21.85
CA GLY A 238 1.37 -19.24 -21.87
C GLY A 238 0.21 -18.28 -21.55
N HIS A 239 -1.01 -18.70 -21.88
CA HIS A 239 -2.20 -17.90 -21.65
C HIS A 239 -2.51 -17.76 -20.13
N PRO A 240 -2.72 -16.53 -19.61
CA PRO A 240 -2.89 -16.30 -18.17
C PRO A 240 -4.24 -16.78 -17.59
N HIS A 241 -5.11 -17.36 -18.42
CA HIS A 241 -6.48 -17.70 -18.00
C HIS A 241 -6.51 -19.14 -17.45
N PRO A 242 -7.01 -19.37 -16.21
CA PRO A 242 -6.91 -20.65 -15.52
C PRO A 242 -7.46 -21.85 -16.30
N ALA A 243 -8.51 -21.64 -17.10
CA ALA A 243 -9.11 -22.69 -17.92
C ALA A 243 -8.15 -23.33 -18.95
N TYR A 244 -7.06 -22.64 -19.32
CA TYR A 244 -6.08 -23.16 -20.27
C TYR A 244 -4.84 -23.76 -19.60
N ALA A 245 -4.72 -23.73 -18.26
CA ALA A 245 -3.49 -24.07 -17.55
C ALA A 245 -2.93 -25.47 -17.87
N SER A 246 -3.80 -26.44 -18.19
CA SER A 246 -3.42 -27.81 -18.56
C SER A 246 -3.21 -28.04 -20.07
N THR A 247 -3.45 -27.02 -20.90
CA THR A 247 -3.33 -27.08 -22.37
C THR A 247 -1.96 -26.58 -22.83
N ASN A 248 -1.53 -26.97 -24.03
CA ASN A 248 -0.30 -26.47 -24.65
C ASN A 248 -0.26 -24.93 -24.71
N THR A 249 -1.40 -24.30 -25.01
CA THR A 249 -1.58 -22.84 -25.05
C THR A 249 -1.39 -22.19 -23.68
N GLY A 250 -1.80 -22.85 -22.59
CA GLY A 250 -1.62 -22.32 -21.25
C GLY A 250 -0.27 -22.62 -20.62
N ARG A 251 0.49 -23.59 -21.13
CA ARG A 251 1.85 -23.89 -20.66
C ARG A 251 2.88 -22.88 -21.17
N GLY A 252 2.79 -22.49 -22.45
CA GLY A 252 3.78 -21.63 -23.10
C GLY A 252 5.08 -22.37 -23.42
N ILE A 253 5.92 -21.77 -24.28
CA ILE A 253 7.15 -22.38 -24.80
C ILE A 253 8.12 -22.72 -23.66
N LEU A 254 8.34 -21.80 -22.71
CA LEU A 254 9.35 -21.99 -21.66
C LEU A 254 9.03 -23.18 -20.76
N LEU A 255 7.78 -23.33 -20.32
CA LEU A 255 7.38 -24.47 -19.51
C LEU A 255 7.42 -25.78 -20.31
N ARG A 256 7.03 -25.75 -21.59
CA ARG A 256 7.04 -26.94 -22.47
C ARG A 256 8.46 -27.46 -22.69
N LEU A 257 9.40 -26.57 -22.96
CA LEU A 257 10.82 -26.95 -23.08
C LEU A 257 11.36 -27.47 -21.73
N LEU A 258 11.00 -26.83 -20.61
CA LEU A 258 11.43 -27.26 -19.27
C LEU A 258 10.93 -28.66 -18.89
N ILE A 259 9.70 -29.03 -19.28
CA ILE A 259 9.16 -30.39 -19.06
C ILE A 259 9.67 -31.41 -20.09
N GLY A 260 10.62 -31.03 -20.95
CA GLY A 260 11.31 -31.92 -21.88
C GLY A 260 10.72 -32.01 -23.29
N GLU A 261 9.78 -31.13 -23.67
CA GLU A 261 9.41 -31.02 -25.09
C GLU A 261 10.58 -30.44 -25.89
N THR A 262 10.74 -30.92 -27.12
CA THR A 262 11.83 -30.50 -28.01
C THR A 262 11.33 -29.51 -29.05
N LEU A 263 12.25 -28.74 -29.65
CA LEU A 263 11.93 -27.78 -30.70
C LEU A 263 11.08 -28.38 -31.86
N PRO A 264 11.36 -29.61 -32.36
CA PRO A 264 10.51 -30.25 -33.37
C PRO A 264 9.07 -30.55 -32.90
N ILE A 265 8.85 -30.75 -31.60
CA ILE A 265 7.50 -30.94 -31.04
C ILE A 265 6.76 -29.60 -31.03
N LEU A 266 7.44 -28.52 -30.64
CA LEU A 266 6.86 -27.17 -30.70
C LEU A 266 6.48 -26.77 -32.13
N MET A 267 7.30 -27.15 -33.12
CA MET A 267 7.03 -26.86 -34.54
C MET A 267 5.82 -27.59 -35.12
N ARG A 268 5.29 -28.61 -34.44
CA ARG A 268 4.05 -29.31 -34.83
C ARG A 268 2.79 -28.66 -34.27
N ASP A 269 2.95 -27.64 -33.43
CA ASP A 269 1.83 -26.86 -32.90
C ASP A 269 1.47 -25.77 -33.92
N ASP A 270 0.60 -26.12 -34.86
CA ASP A 270 0.23 -25.26 -35.99
C ASP A 270 -0.35 -23.91 -35.53
N ASP A 271 -1.11 -23.90 -34.43
CA ASP A 271 -1.69 -22.68 -33.87
C ASP A 271 -0.60 -21.76 -33.30
N LEU A 272 0.37 -22.32 -32.57
CA LEU A 272 1.52 -21.57 -32.03
C LEU A 272 2.37 -20.99 -33.17
N VAL A 273 2.68 -21.81 -34.18
CA VAL A 273 3.47 -21.41 -35.35
C VAL A 273 2.76 -20.31 -36.13
N LEU A 274 1.47 -20.50 -36.43
CA LEU A 274 0.68 -19.52 -37.17
C LEU A 274 0.57 -18.20 -36.43
N THR A 275 0.26 -18.23 -35.13
CA THR A 275 0.06 -17.02 -34.32
C THR A 275 1.34 -16.19 -34.23
N LEU A 276 2.49 -16.83 -33.98
CA LEU A 276 3.76 -16.13 -33.92
C LEU A 276 4.24 -15.63 -35.28
N SER A 277 3.96 -16.37 -36.36
CA SER A 277 4.32 -15.96 -37.73
C SER A 277 3.53 -14.74 -38.17
N LEU A 278 2.22 -14.69 -37.87
CA LEU A 278 1.37 -13.52 -38.17
C LEU A 278 1.75 -12.30 -37.34
N ALA A 279 2.26 -12.52 -36.12
CA ALA A 279 2.69 -11.47 -35.23
C ALA A 279 4.12 -10.97 -35.50
N ALA A 280 4.84 -11.54 -36.48
CA ALA A 280 6.20 -11.14 -36.77
C ALA A 280 6.26 -9.66 -37.19
N PRO A 281 7.11 -8.83 -36.54
CA PRO A 281 7.20 -7.42 -36.85
C PRO A 281 7.80 -7.24 -38.25
N HIS A 282 7.12 -6.47 -39.09
CA HIS A 282 7.60 -6.12 -40.41
C HIS A 282 8.76 -5.13 -40.25
N ARG A 283 9.90 -5.36 -40.93
CA ARG A 283 10.96 -4.34 -41.00
C ARG A 283 10.35 -3.07 -41.57
N ARG A 284 10.15 -2.06 -40.73
CA ARG A 284 9.95 -0.69 -41.21
C ARG A 284 11.25 -0.30 -41.90
N GLY A 285 11.23 -0.37 -43.22
CA GLY A 285 12.36 0.03 -44.05
C GLY A 285 12.76 1.45 -43.69
N SER A 286 14.07 1.65 -43.54
CA SER A 286 14.73 2.95 -43.54
C SER A 286 14.13 3.84 -44.63
N HIS A 287 13.45 4.91 -44.21
CA HIS A 287 13.29 6.11 -45.01
C HIS A 287 14.46 7.04 -44.74
#